data_AF-A0A0J6F5E7-F1
#
_entry.id   AF-A0A0J6F5E7-F1
#
_cell.length_a   1.000
_cell.length_b   1.000
_cell.length_c   1.000
_cell.angle_alpha   90.00
_cell.angle_beta   90.00
_cell.angle_gamma   90.00
#
_symmetry.space_group_name_H-M   'P 1'
#
loop_
_entity.id
_entity.type
_entity.pdbx_description
1 polymer ?
#
loop_
_entity_poly.entity_id
_entity_poly.type
_entity_poly.pdbx_seq_one_letter_code
_entity_poly.pdbx_strand_id
1 'polypeptide(L)'
;MPTASRLLRAAPPPIQSSLTTQADDTSKSTSDTHRTRSRPFLPMPPLTSHPATPTPAEQNTFPFPAPHSFPPFFTLQPNAQTLLSQLQKWSALIQAYCRHHRLYRLSLVDALDSPLFHNKQIRKRLSLVDARRIVDWMCGAQGGRRAEWVGGEAGGKSVAWIWWRRPEEWAGVIADWVEETAQKNTVLTLYELTEGEATMSQEFHGMDPDVLQKSLHVLVKRGKAQVFGNEDQQGVKFF
;
A
#
# COMPACT_ATOMS: atom_id res chain seq x y z
N MET A 1 44.46 21.97 -51.25
CA MET A 1 43.92 23.05 -52.11
C MET A 1 42.40 22.99 -52.05
N PRO A 2 41.68 24.13 -52.05
CA PRO A 2 41.10 24.71 -50.81
C PRO A 2 39.55 24.63 -50.82
N THR A 3 38.73 25.24 -49.92
CA THR A 3 38.89 26.45 -49.07
C THR A 3 38.00 26.38 -47.82
N ALA A 4 38.20 27.29 -46.86
CA ALA A 4 37.38 27.47 -45.64
C ALA A 4 36.74 28.86 -45.53
N SER A 5 35.67 29.01 -44.73
CA SER A 5 35.18 30.24 -44.02
C SER A 5 33.87 29.86 -43.30
N ARG A 6 33.60 29.97 -41.99
CA ARG A 6 34.06 30.77 -40.82
C ARG A 6 33.24 32.06 -40.56
N LEU A 7 32.73 32.19 -39.32
CA LEU A 7 32.07 33.35 -38.68
C LEU A 7 30.60 33.61 -39.11
N LEU A 8 29.73 34.26 -38.31
CA LEU A 8 29.93 35.07 -37.09
C LEU A 8 28.82 34.86 -36.02
N ARG A 9 29.10 35.30 -34.78
CA ARG A 9 28.25 35.26 -33.57
C ARG A 9 27.39 36.53 -33.43
N ALA A 10 26.20 36.43 -32.85
CA ALA A 10 25.39 37.56 -32.36
C ALA A 10 24.85 37.28 -30.95
N ALA A 11 24.60 38.34 -30.15
CA ALA A 11 24.25 38.26 -28.72
C ALA A 11 22.85 38.85 -28.44
N PRO A 12 22.18 38.46 -27.33
CA PRO A 12 20.95 39.10 -26.87
C PRO A 12 21.20 40.37 -26.03
N PRO A 13 20.23 41.32 -25.97
CA PRO A 13 20.39 42.65 -25.38
C PRO A 13 20.14 42.72 -23.86
N PRO A 14 20.55 43.82 -23.19
CA PRO A 14 20.30 44.05 -21.77
C PRO A 14 18.92 44.71 -21.51
N ILE A 15 18.40 44.54 -20.29
CA ILE A 15 17.32 45.36 -19.72
C ILE A 15 17.79 45.86 -18.36
N GLN A 16 17.68 47.17 -18.14
CA GLN A 16 17.86 47.85 -16.86
C GLN A 16 16.59 48.65 -16.50
N SER A 17 16.58 49.15 -15.26
CA SER A 17 15.67 50.16 -14.69
C SER A 17 14.39 49.65 -14.01
N SER A 18 13.92 50.23 -12.89
CA SER A 18 14.58 51.03 -11.82
C SER A 18 13.52 51.46 -10.79
N LEU A 19 13.84 51.38 -9.47
CA LEU A 19 13.21 52.16 -8.37
C LEU A 19 11.68 51.92 -8.13
N THR A 20 11.02 52.20 -7.00
CA THR A 20 11.40 52.79 -5.69
C THR A 20 10.33 52.49 -4.61
N THR A 21 10.72 52.30 -3.34
CA THR A 21 10.00 52.69 -2.08
C THR A 21 8.59 52.07 -1.83
N GLN A 22 8.11 51.73 -0.63
CA GLN A 22 8.33 52.27 0.72
C GLN A 22 8.11 51.18 1.79
N ALA A 23 8.72 51.36 2.96
CA ALA A 23 8.36 50.68 4.20
C ALA A 23 8.17 51.74 5.30
N ASP A 24 7.11 51.64 6.11
CA ASP A 24 7.06 52.07 7.52
C ASP A 24 5.75 51.60 8.20
N ASP A 25 5.62 51.94 9.48
CA ASP A 25 4.51 51.76 10.44
C ASP A 25 4.36 50.34 11.02
N THR A 26 5.00 49.98 12.14
CA THR A 26 4.98 50.53 13.53
C THR A 26 3.93 49.87 14.41
N SER A 27 4.40 48.98 15.29
CA SER A 27 3.64 48.48 16.43
C SER A 27 3.41 49.58 17.46
N LYS A 28 2.17 49.79 17.90
CA LYS A 28 1.87 50.45 19.18
C LYS A 28 0.77 49.74 19.95
N SER A 29 1.09 49.42 21.19
CA SER A 29 0.15 48.99 22.23
C SER A 29 -0.15 50.19 23.12
N THR A 30 -1.42 50.46 23.40
CA THR A 30 -1.87 51.23 24.57
C THR A 30 -3.33 50.91 24.88
N SER A 31 -3.57 50.56 26.15
CA SER A 31 -4.88 50.55 26.80
C SER A 31 -5.48 51.95 26.93
N ASP A 32 -6.82 52.07 26.95
CA ASP A 32 -7.52 52.44 28.19
C ASP A 32 -9.04 52.15 28.12
N THR A 33 -9.75 52.55 29.18
CA THR A 33 -10.95 51.93 29.73
C THR A 33 -12.13 52.90 29.71
N HIS A 34 -13.34 52.42 29.39
CA HIS A 34 -14.55 52.54 30.25
C HIS A 34 -15.90 52.44 29.49
N ARG A 35 -16.88 51.96 30.26
CA ARG A 35 -18.32 52.29 30.22
C ARG A 35 -19.29 51.31 29.57
N THR A 36 -19.54 50.24 30.32
CA THR A 36 -20.88 49.86 30.80
C THR A 36 -22.07 49.99 29.82
N ARG A 37 -22.51 48.85 29.28
CA ARG A 37 -23.96 48.61 29.12
C ARG A 37 -24.29 47.13 29.27
N SER A 38 -25.01 46.80 30.34
CA SER A 38 -25.46 45.43 30.65
C SER A 38 -26.34 44.86 29.54
N ARG A 39 -26.16 43.57 29.23
CA ARG A 39 -27.15 42.73 28.57
C ARG A 39 -27.31 41.44 29.40
N PRO A 40 -28.54 40.93 29.60
CA PRO A 40 -28.78 39.79 30.46
C PRO A 40 -28.25 38.48 29.84
N PHE A 41 -27.85 37.56 30.72
CA PHE A 41 -27.46 36.19 30.38
C PHE A 41 -28.61 35.41 29.72
N LEU A 42 -28.29 34.64 28.69
CA LEU A 42 -29.02 33.44 28.32
C LEU A 42 -28.03 32.26 28.43
N PRO A 43 -28.32 31.20 29.19
CA PRO A 43 -27.43 30.05 29.28
C PRO A 43 -27.53 29.22 27.99
N MET A 44 -26.41 29.04 27.30
CA MET A 44 -26.31 28.02 26.24
C MET A 44 -26.40 26.62 26.90
N PRO A 45 -27.15 25.67 26.32
CA PRO A 45 -26.99 24.28 26.72
C PRO A 45 -25.57 23.81 26.34
N PRO A 46 -24.93 22.95 27.14
CA PRO A 46 -23.69 22.32 26.71
C PRO A 46 -24.01 21.42 25.50
N LEU A 47 -23.33 21.66 24.38
CA LEU A 47 -23.22 20.68 23.31
C LEU A 47 -22.38 19.51 23.84
N THR A 48 -23.03 18.56 24.50
CA THR A 48 -22.45 17.24 24.78
C THR A 48 -22.17 16.57 23.44
N SER A 49 -20.92 16.64 23.01
CA SER A 49 -20.38 15.79 21.96
C SER A 49 -20.38 14.34 22.47
N HIS A 50 -21.51 13.65 22.31
CA HIS A 50 -21.53 12.21 22.43
C HIS A 50 -20.59 11.64 21.35
N PRO A 51 -19.53 10.89 21.68
CA PRO A 51 -18.90 10.03 20.71
C PRO A 51 -19.97 9.03 20.26
N ALA A 52 -20.22 8.94 18.96
CA ALA A 52 -21.20 8.01 18.44
C ALA A 52 -20.81 6.58 18.84
N THR A 53 -21.67 5.91 19.61
CA THR A 53 -21.51 4.52 19.98
C THR A 53 -21.46 3.67 18.70
N PRO A 54 -20.36 2.95 18.40
CA PRO A 54 -20.32 2.12 17.21
C PRO A 54 -21.32 0.97 17.36
N THR A 55 -22.25 0.88 16.41
CA THR A 55 -23.24 -0.19 16.34
C THR A 55 -22.53 -1.56 16.25
N PRO A 56 -22.98 -2.63 16.94
CA PRO A 56 -22.27 -3.92 16.98
C PRO A 56 -22.08 -4.69 15.64
N ALA A 57 -22.48 -4.11 14.50
CA ALA A 57 -22.48 -4.76 13.18
C ALA A 57 -21.17 -4.55 12.37
N GLU A 58 -20.28 -3.65 12.78
CA GLU A 58 -19.13 -3.23 11.94
C GLU A 58 -17.85 -4.06 12.14
N GLN A 59 -17.85 -5.07 13.01
CA GLN A 59 -16.65 -5.77 13.49
C GLN A 59 -15.91 -6.63 12.45
N ASN A 60 -16.40 -6.72 11.22
CA ASN A 60 -15.79 -7.50 10.13
C ASN A 60 -15.56 -6.67 8.84
N THR A 61 -15.73 -5.35 8.91
CA THR A 61 -15.61 -4.45 7.75
C THR A 61 -14.20 -3.85 7.69
N PHE A 62 -13.51 -4.06 6.56
CA PHE A 62 -12.19 -3.48 6.32
C PHE A 62 -12.24 -1.93 6.41
N PRO A 63 -11.41 -1.28 7.25
CA PRO A 63 -11.40 0.17 7.37
C PRO A 63 -10.73 0.81 6.15
N PHE A 64 -11.53 1.30 5.21
CA PHE A 64 -11.03 1.99 4.02
C PHE A 64 -10.36 3.34 4.39
N PRO A 65 -9.16 3.63 3.86
CA PRO A 65 -8.44 4.86 4.16
C PRO A 65 -9.09 6.06 3.46
N ALA A 66 -8.93 7.26 4.03
CA ALA A 66 -9.54 8.49 3.51
C ALA A 66 -9.44 8.73 1.98
N PRO A 67 -8.32 8.40 1.27
CA PRO A 67 -8.26 8.52 -0.19
C PRO A 67 -9.31 7.70 -0.96
N HIS A 68 -9.82 6.59 -0.41
CA HIS A 68 -10.86 5.76 -1.04
C HIS A 68 -12.22 6.47 -1.09
N SER A 69 -12.45 7.51 -0.28
CA SER A 69 -13.63 8.38 -0.36
C SER A 69 -13.41 9.62 -1.24
N PHE A 70 -12.25 9.75 -1.90
CA PHE A 70 -11.92 10.89 -2.76
C PHE A 70 -12.17 10.56 -4.25
N PRO A 71 -13.15 11.17 -4.94
CA PRO A 71 -13.52 10.76 -6.30
C PRO A 71 -12.38 10.77 -7.34
N PRO A 72 -11.44 11.74 -7.34
CA PRO A 72 -10.28 11.70 -8.24
C PRO A 72 -9.31 10.53 -8.02
N PHE A 73 -9.38 9.83 -6.87
CA PHE A 73 -8.53 8.66 -6.60
C PHE A 73 -8.80 7.48 -7.53
N PHE A 74 -10.03 7.39 -8.06
CA PHE A 74 -10.48 6.36 -9.02
C PHE A 74 -10.18 6.71 -10.49
N THR A 75 -9.50 7.83 -10.74
CA THR A 75 -9.13 8.26 -12.09
C THR A 75 -7.62 8.51 -12.10
N LEU A 76 -6.87 7.80 -12.94
CA LEU A 76 -5.41 7.94 -12.97
C LEU A 76 -5.03 9.36 -13.39
N GLN A 77 -4.19 10.01 -12.58
CA GLN A 77 -3.80 11.39 -12.79
C GLN A 77 -2.81 11.52 -13.98
N PRO A 78 -2.94 12.56 -14.83
CA PRO A 78 -2.04 12.73 -15.98
C PRO A 78 -0.63 13.20 -15.58
N ASN A 79 -0.51 13.87 -14.42
CA ASN A 79 0.79 14.30 -13.89
C ASN A 79 1.54 13.12 -13.28
N ALA A 80 2.79 12.88 -13.73
CA ALA A 80 3.60 11.73 -13.31
C ALA A 80 3.88 11.66 -11.80
N GLN A 81 4.09 12.80 -11.12
CA GLN A 81 4.32 12.83 -9.67
C GLN A 81 3.04 12.48 -8.90
N THR A 82 1.91 13.10 -9.27
CA THR A 82 0.61 12.81 -8.66
C THR A 82 0.18 11.36 -8.92
N LEU A 83 0.44 10.85 -10.12
CA LEU A 83 0.22 9.46 -10.49
C LEU A 83 1.06 8.51 -9.62
N LEU A 84 2.35 8.78 -9.42
CA LEU A 84 3.21 7.95 -8.57
C LEU A 84 2.67 7.88 -7.13
N SER A 85 2.30 9.02 -6.53
CA SER A 85 1.68 9.06 -5.20
C SER A 85 0.32 8.35 -5.15
N GLN A 86 -0.45 8.37 -6.24
CA GLN A 86 -1.71 7.64 -6.37
C GLN A 86 -1.48 6.13 -6.45
N LEU A 87 -0.50 5.68 -7.24
CA LEU A 87 -0.12 4.26 -7.37
C LEU A 87 0.43 3.69 -6.05
N GLN A 88 1.22 4.47 -5.30
CA GLN A 88 1.68 4.11 -3.95
C GLN A 88 0.50 3.91 -2.99
N LYS A 89 -0.47 4.84 -2.97
CA LYS A 89 -1.68 4.74 -2.14
C LYS A 89 -2.55 3.54 -2.54
N TRP A 90 -2.71 3.27 -3.83
CA TRP A 90 -3.41 2.08 -4.32
C TRP A 90 -2.70 0.78 -3.91
N SER A 91 -1.37 0.70 -4.04
CA SER A 91 -0.59 -0.46 -3.60
C SER A 91 -0.73 -0.74 -2.11
N ALA A 92 -0.69 0.30 -1.27
CA ALA A 92 -0.90 0.17 0.17
C ALA A 92 -2.34 -0.28 0.50
N LEU A 93 -3.35 0.27 -0.18
CA LEU A 93 -4.75 -0.14 -0.02
C LEU A 93 -4.98 -1.60 -0.41
N ILE A 94 -4.47 -2.03 -1.58
CA ILE A 94 -4.60 -3.40 -2.07
C ILE A 94 -3.94 -4.38 -1.10
N GLN A 95 -2.72 -4.09 -0.63
CA GLN A 95 -2.04 -4.93 0.36
C GLN A 95 -2.79 -5.02 1.70
N ALA A 96 -3.32 -3.89 2.21
CA ALA A 96 -4.08 -3.88 3.46
C ALA A 96 -5.40 -4.65 3.35
N TYR A 97 -6.12 -4.50 2.23
CA TYR A 97 -7.35 -5.23 1.95
C TYR A 97 -7.09 -6.74 1.81
N CYS A 98 -6.08 -7.12 1.02
CA CYS A 98 -5.68 -8.53 0.88
C CYS A 98 -5.23 -9.13 2.22
N ARG A 99 -4.49 -8.39 3.07
CA ARG A 99 -4.12 -8.84 4.41
C ARG A 99 -5.35 -9.09 5.30
N HIS A 100 -6.31 -8.17 5.31
CA HIS A 100 -7.51 -8.27 6.13
C HIS A 100 -8.38 -9.48 5.75
N HIS A 101 -8.55 -9.73 4.45
CA HIS A 101 -9.32 -10.86 3.93
C HIS A 101 -8.50 -12.14 3.69
N ARG A 102 -7.20 -12.16 4.06
CA ARG A 102 -6.22 -13.23 3.77
C ARG A 102 -6.18 -13.66 2.28
N LEU A 103 -6.40 -12.73 1.35
CA LEU A 103 -6.51 -12.99 -0.10
C LEU A 103 -5.15 -12.87 -0.82
N TYR A 104 -4.39 -13.95 -0.89
CA TYR A 104 -3.09 -14.00 -1.57
C TYR A 104 -3.19 -13.88 -3.09
N ARG A 105 -4.31 -14.32 -3.70
CA ARG A 105 -4.61 -14.18 -5.13
C ARG A 105 -5.71 -13.12 -5.33
N LEU A 106 -5.51 -12.21 -6.27
CA LEU A 106 -6.47 -11.19 -6.69
C LEU A 106 -6.81 -11.37 -8.17
N SER A 107 -8.04 -11.79 -8.45
CA SER A 107 -8.64 -11.72 -9.78
C SER A 107 -9.11 -10.30 -10.04
N LEU A 108 -8.61 -9.65 -11.11
CA LEU A 108 -9.03 -8.29 -11.45
C LEU A 108 -10.51 -8.21 -11.80
N VAL A 109 -11.08 -9.24 -12.45
CA VAL A 109 -12.49 -9.22 -12.87
C VAL A 109 -13.39 -9.14 -11.65
N ASP A 110 -13.18 -10.03 -10.68
CA ASP A 110 -13.97 -10.08 -9.44
C ASP A 110 -13.67 -8.87 -8.53
N ALA A 111 -12.41 -8.44 -8.48
CA ALA A 111 -12.02 -7.26 -7.70
C ALA A 111 -12.71 -5.97 -8.16
N LEU A 112 -13.07 -5.85 -9.44
CA LEU A 112 -13.77 -4.68 -9.98
C LEU A 112 -15.21 -4.52 -9.47
N ASP A 113 -15.87 -5.60 -9.05
CA ASP A 113 -17.20 -5.55 -8.41
C ASP A 113 -17.13 -5.61 -6.87
N SER A 114 -15.93 -5.91 -6.33
CA SER A 114 -15.61 -5.82 -4.91
C SER A 114 -15.45 -4.35 -4.43
N PRO A 115 -15.57 -4.08 -3.12
CA PRO A 115 -15.42 -2.73 -2.56
C PRO A 115 -14.00 -2.16 -2.70
N LEU A 116 -13.00 -2.98 -3.06
CA LEU A 116 -11.63 -2.55 -3.33
C LEU A 116 -11.57 -1.55 -4.50
N PHE A 117 -12.19 -1.89 -5.63
CA PHE A 117 -12.18 -1.05 -6.84
C PHE A 117 -13.51 -0.37 -7.14
N HIS A 118 -14.61 -0.74 -6.46
CA HIS A 118 -15.90 -0.08 -6.58
C HIS A 118 -16.39 0.51 -5.26
N ASN A 119 -16.27 1.84 -5.11
CA ASN A 119 -16.85 2.55 -3.98
C ASN A 119 -18.28 3.02 -4.31
N LYS A 120 -19.26 2.33 -3.72
CA LYS A 120 -20.70 2.60 -3.85
C LYS A 120 -21.12 3.96 -3.26
N GLN A 121 -20.46 4.46 -2.22
CA GLN A 121 -20.80 5.72 -1.56
C GLN A 121 -20.59 6.92 -2.48
N ILE A 122 -19.43 7.00 -3.12
CA ILE A 122 -19.09 8.05 -4.09
C ILE A 122 -19.48 7.71 -5.53
N ARG A 123 -20.10 6.54 -5.75
CA ARG A 123 -20.49 6.00 -7.07
C ARG A 123 -19.36 6.00 -8.10
N LYS A 124 -18.16 5.59 -7.68
CA LYS A 124 -16.99 5.44 -8.56
C LYS A 124 -16.53 3.98 -8.63
N ARG A 125 -16.06 3.59 -9.81
CA ARG A 125 -15.43 2.30 -10.10
C ARG A 125 -14.15 2.58 -10.87
N LEU A 126 -13.06 1.90 -10.51
CA LEU A 126 -11.81 1.92 -11.25
C LEU A 126 -11.99 1.15 -12.57
N SER A 127 -11.35 1.55 -13.68
CA SER A 127 -11.43 0.76 -14.91
C SER A 127 -10.53 -0.48 -14.84
N LEU A 128 -10.84 -1.52 -15.62
CA LEU A 128 -9.98 -2.72 -15.71
C LEU A 128 -8.58 -2.37 -16.22
N VAL A 129 -8.47 -1.37 -17.10
CA VAL A 129 -7.19 -0.87 -17.65
C VAL A 129 -6.35 -0.21 -16.55
N ASP A 130 -6.98 0.64 -15.73
CA ASP A 130 -6.30 1.33 -14.62
C ASP A 130 -5.91 0.35 -13.50
N ALA A 131 -6.80 -0.58 -13.14
CA ALA A 131 -6.52 -1.64 -12.18
C ALA A 131 -5.34 -2.51 -12.62
N ARG A 132 -5.30 -2.89 -13.91
CA ARG A 132 -4.17 -3.60 -14.51
C ARG A 132 -2.88 -2.78 -14.45
N ARG A 133 -2.93 -1.48 -14.75
CA ARG A 133 -1.77 -0.57 -14.66
C ARG A 133 -1.25 -0.42 -13.23
N ILE A 134 -2.12 -0.39 -12.23
CA ILE A 134 -1.76 -0.38 -10.80
C ILE A 134 -1.02 -1.68 -10.42
N VAL A 135 -1.59 -2.84 -10.75
CA VAL A 135 -0.95 -4.13 -10.42
C VAL A 135 0.35 -4.33 -11.21
N ASP A 136 0.43 -3.88 -12.46
CA ASP A 136 1.67 -3.93 -13.25
C ASP A 136 2.79 -3.07 -12.63
N TRP A 137 2.43 -1.90 -12.08
CA TRP A 137 3.37 -1.07 -11.31
C TRP A 137 3.78 -1.75 -9.99
N MET A 138 2.87 -2.47 -9.31
CA MET A 138 3.17 -3.27 -8.11
C MET A 138 4.12 -4.45 -8.40
N CYS A 139 4.02 -5.08 -9.58
CA CYS A 139 4.96 -6.10 -10.06
C CYS A 139 6.37 -5.50 -10.31
N GLY A 140 6.43 -4.24 -10.72
CA GLY A 140 7.67 -3.52 -10.99
C GLY A 140 8.54 -3.27 -9.75
N ALA A 141 9.81 -2.92 -9.99
CA ALA A 141 10.74 -2.56 -8.91
C ALA A 141 10.29 -1.32 -8.12
N GLN A 142 9.66 -0.33 -8.79
CA GLN A 142 9.12 0.86 -8.12
C GLN A 142 7.96 0.55 -7.17
N GLY A 143 7.12 -0.44 -7.49
CA GLY A 143 6.06 -0.94 -6.61
C GLY A 143 6.55 -1.95 -5.56
N GLY A 144 7.86 -2.17 -5.43
CA GLY A 144 8.47 -3.04 -4.43
C GLY A 144 8.33 -4.54 -4.71
N ARG A 145 7.94 -4.95 -5.93
CA ARG A 145 7.58 -6.33 -6.29
C ARG A 145 6.51 -6.91 -5.35
N ARG A 146 5.50 -6.09 -5.02
CA ARG A 146 4.38 -6.43 -4.13
C ARG A 146 3.24 -7.17 -4.87
N ALA A 147 3.41 -7.49 -6.14
CA ALA A 147 2.54 -8.38 -6.91
C ALA A 147 3.33 -9.26 -7.90
N GLU A 148 2.72 -10.35 -8.37
CA GLU A 148 3.26 -11.26 -9.40
C GLU A 148 2.10 -11.79 -10.27
N TRP A 149 2.12 -11.57 -11.59
CA TRP A 149 1.06 -12.04 -12.49
C TRP A 149 1.02 -13.57 -12.61
N VAL A 150 -0.15 -14.17 -12.39
CA VAL A 150 -0.39 -15.60 -12.59
C VAL A 150 -0.60 -15.87 -14.09
N GLY A 151 -0.01 -16.96 -14.61
CA GLY A 151 -0.09 -17.32 -16.04
C GLY A 151 0.92 -16.59 -16.95
N GLY A 152 1.78 -15.73 -16.39
CA GLY A 152 2.80 -15.02 -17.15
C GLY A 152 2.23 -14.01 -18.16
N GLU A 153 3.05 -13.62 -19.13
CA GLU A 153 2.65 -12.62 -20.14
C GLU A 153 1.63 -13.18 -21.16
N ALA A 154 1.67 -14.49 -21.43
CA ALA A 154 0.78 -15.19 -22.36
C ALA A 154 -0.59 -15.55 -21.77
N GLY A 155 -0.70 -15.82 -20.47
CA GLY A 155 -1.96 -16.22 -19.81
C GLY A 155 -2.99 -15.10 -19.64
N GLY A 156 -2.65 -13.88 -20.06
CA GLY A 156 -3.45 -12.68 -19.83
C GLY A 156 -3.35 -12.18 -18.39
N LYS A 157 -3.03 -10.90 -18.20
CA LYS A 157 -2.89 -10.23 -16.88
C LYS A 157 -4.23 -10.10 -16.10
N SER A 158 -4.88 -11.22 -15.80
CA SER A 158 -6.21 -11.29 -15.19
C SER A 158 -6.14 -11.56 -13.68
N VAL A 159 -5.28 -12.48 -13.26
CA VAL A 159 -5.07 -12.86 -11.85
C VAL A 159 -3.64 -12.54 -11.46
N ALA A 160 -3.44 -11.94 -10.29
CA ALA A 160 -2.13 -11.69 -9.71
C ALA A 160 -2.04 -12.20 -8.27
N TRP A 161 -0.87 -12.68 -7.87
CA TRP A 161 -0.49 -12.77 -6.47
C TRP A 161 -0.30 -11.36 -5.90
N ILE A 162 -0.72 -11.15 -4.65
CA ILE A 162 -0.54 -9.90 -3.90
C ILE A 162 0.26 -10.19 -2.63
N TRP A 163 1.42 -9.56 -2.50
CA TRP A 163 2.40 -9.82 -1.44
C TRP A 163 2.39 -8.72 -0.37
N TRP A 164 1.41 -8.71 0.53
CA TRP A 164 1.43 -7.82 1.72
C TRP A 164 2.62 -8.12 2.64
N ARG A 165 2.99 -9.40 2.73
CA ARG A 165 4.30 -9.87 3.18
C ARG A 165 4.84 -10.81 2.11
N ARG A 166 6.10 -10.63 1.72
CA ARG A 166 6.74 -11.36 0.63
C ARG A 166 7.15 -12.77 1.04
N PRO A 167 7.28 -13.73 0.10
CA PRO A 167 7.81 -15.05 0.40
C PRO A 167 9.21 -15.02 1.04
N GLU A 168 10.05 -14.04 0.71
CA GLU A 168 11.37 -13.89 1.34
C GLU A 168 11.32 -13.35 2.78
N GLU A 169 10.25 -12.64 3.14
CA GLU A 169 9.97 -12.13 4.50
C GLU A 169 9.34 -13.25 5.35
N TRP A 170 8.40 -14.03 4.78
CA TRP A 170 7.83 -15.24 5.40
C TRP A 170 8.88 -16.32 5.66
N ALA A 171 9.79 -16.55 4.71
CA ALA A 171 10.93 -17.43 4.87
C ALA A 171 11.80 -17.07 6.09
N GLY A 172 11.92 -15.77 6.43
CA GLY A 172 12.57 -15.33 7.67
C GLY A 172 11.83 -15.86 8.89
N VAL A 173 10.57 -15.46 9.05
CA VAL A 173 9.73 -15.82 10.21
C VAL A 173 9.63 -17.34 10.43
N ILE A 174 9.51 -18.13 9.37
CA ILE A 174 9.48 -19.59 9.48
C ILE A 174 10.84 -20.12 9.98
N ALA A 175 11.95 -19.61 9.45
CA ALA A 175 13.28 -20.03 9.90
C ALA A 175 13.59 -19.61 11.35
N ASP A 176 13.16 -18.40 11.74
CA ASP A 176 13.31 -17.88 13.08
C ASP A 176 12.52 -18.74 14.09
N TRP A 177 11.25 -19.09 13.77
CA TRP A 177 10.44 -20.01 14.59
C TRP A 177 11.04 -21.42 14.72
N VAL A 178 11.60 -21.99 13.64
CA VAL A 178 12.27 -23.31 13.70
C VAL A 178 13.52 -23.26 14.59
N GLU A 179 14.23 -22.13 14.60
CA GLU A 179 15.39 -21.90 15.47
C GLU A 179 14.98 -21.74 16.95
N GLU A 180 13.95 -20.94 17.24
CA GLU A 180 13.38 -20.76 18.58
C GLU A 180 12.81 -22.05 19.18
N THR A 181 12.18 -22.89 18.36
CA THR A 181 11.59 -24.18 18.80
C THR A 181 12.58 -25.35 18.77
N ALA A 182 13.84 -25.11 18.37
CA ALA A 182 14.88 -26.12 18.20
C ALA A 182 14.51 -27.31 17.28
N GLN A 183 13.59 -27.11 16.32
CA GLN A 183 13.12 -28.16 15.40
C GLN A 183 14.02 -28.36 14.17
N LYS A 184 15.24 -27.78 14.18
CA LYS A 184 16.26 -28.02 13.16
C LYS A 184 16.61 -29.51 13.05
N ASN A 185 16.94 -29.97 11.85
CA ASN A 185 17.22 -31.35 11.48
C ASN A 185 16.05 -32.36 11.60
N THR A 186 14.88 -31.95 12.10
CA THR A 186 13.64 -32.73 12.04
C THR A 186 12.92 -32.49 10.72
N VAL A 187 12.16 -33.49 10.24
CA VAL A 187 11.24 -33.34 9.10
C VAL A 187 9.87 -32.98 9.65
N LEU A 188 9.29 -31.88 9.16
CA LEU A 188 7.94 -31.43 9.47
C LEU A 188 7.10 -31.51 8.19
N THR A 189 5.84 -31.87 8.29
CA THR A 189 4.87 -31.77 7.18
C THR A 189 4.46 -30.31 6.97
N LEU A 190 4.02 -29.96 5.75
CA LEU A 190 3.45 -28.64 5.51
C LEU A 190 2.18 -28.40 6.35
N TYR A 191 1.40 -29.44 6.63
CA TYR A 191 0.23 -29.40 7.50
C TYR A 191 0.59 -29.06 8.96
N GLU A 192 1.65 -29.64 9.53
CA GLU A 192 2.12 -29.28 10.88
C GLU A 192 2.57 -27.81 10.95
N LEU A 193 3.08 -27.24 9.86
CA LEU A 193 3.43 -25.81 9.80
C LEU A 193 2.19 -24.91 9.73
N THR A 194 1.18 -25.24 8.92
CA THR A 194 -0.02 -24.39 8.74
C THR A 194 -1.10 -24.59 9.79
N GLU A 195 -1.26 -25.81 10.31
CA GLU A 195 -2.40 -26.24 11.13
C GLU A 195 -1.99 -26.92 12.45
N GLY A 196 -0.69 -27.12 12.69
CA GLY A 196 -0.18 -27.70 13.93
C GLY A 196 -0.39 -26.81 15.16
N GLU A 197 -0.64 -27.45 16.31
CA GLU A 197 -0.84 -26.74 17.60
C GLU A 197 0.36 -25.85 17.98
N ALA A 198 1.58 -26.29 17.65
CA ALA A 198 2.82 -25.55 17.90
C ALA A 198 2.94 -24.24 17.11
N THR A 199 2.16 -24.04 16.05
CA THR A 199 2.17 -22.83 15.22
C THR A 199 0.98 -21.91 15.47
N MET A 200 0.01 -22.28 16.32
CA MET A 200 -1.20 -21.47 16.60
C MET A 200 -0.93 -20.00 16.98
N SER A 201 0.19 -19.73 17.64
CA SER A 201 0.61 -18.37 18.03
C SER A 201 1.37 -17.60 16.93
N GLN A 202 1.62 -18.20 15.77
CA GLN A 202 2.47 -17.67 14.71
C GLN A 202 1.67 -16.99 13.59
N GLU A 203 2.23 -15.93 13.00
CA GLU A 203 1.57 -15.18 11.92
C GLU A 203 1.34 -16.00 10.63
N PHE A 204 2.06 -17.11 10.45
CA PHE A 204 1.93 -18.01 9.30
C PHE A 204 0.91 -19.13 9.50
N HIS A 205 0.25 -19.22 10.66
CA HIS A 205 -0.78 -20.21 10.92
C HIS A 205 -2.03 -19.96 10.05
N GLY A 206 -2.51 -21.02 9.39
CA GLY A 206 -3.56 -20.96 8.38
C GLY A 206 -3.20 -20.07 7.18
N MET A 207 -1.92 -20.01 6.79
CA MET A 207 -1.51 -19.37 5.54
C MET A 207 -1.82 -20.25 4.33
N ASP A 208 -1.94 -19.62 3.15
CA ASP A 208 -2.17 -20.33 1.88
C ASP A 208 -0.98 -21.25 1.53
N PRO A 209 -1.24 -22.51 1.11
CA PRO A 209 -0.20 -23.54 0.93
C PRO A 209 0.75 -23.23 -0.22
N ASP A 210 0.30 -22.60 -1.31
CA ASP A 210 1.19 -22.16 -2.39
C ASP A 210 2.16 -21.07 -1.90
N VAL A 211 1.70 -20.21 -0.97
CA VAL A 211 2.53 -19.15 -0.40
C VAL A 211 3.52 -19.71 0.62
N LEU A 212 3.13 -20.72 1.39
CA LEU A 212 4.08 -21.49 2.19
C LEU A 212 5.13 -22.13 1.29
N GLN A 213 4.73 -22.86 0.23
CA GLN A 213 5.64 -23.53 -0.68
C GLN A 213 6.61 -22.55 -1.38
N LYS A 214 6.11 -21.40 -1.86
CA LYS A 214 6.95 -20.29 -2.38
C LYS A 214 7.95 -19.79 -1.33
N SER A 215 7.57 -19.70 -0.06
CA SER A 215 8.44 -19.25 1.04
C SER A 215 9.49 -20.31 1.41
N LEU A 216 9.10 -21.59 1.49
CA LEU A 216 10.02 -22.71 1.69
C LEU A 216 11.04 -22.81 0.54
N HIS A 217 10.63 -22.60 -0.72
CA HIS A 217 11.54 -22.53 -1.86
C HIS A 217 12.60 -21.41 -1.75
N VAL A 218 12.32 -20.32 -1.02
CA VAL A 218 13.36 -19.31 -0.72
C VAL A 218 14.38 -19.87 0.28
N LEU A 219 13.95 -20.63 1.29
CA LEU A 219 14.86 -21.30 2.24
C LEU A 219 15.69 -22.41 1.57
N VAL A 220 15.10 -23.18 0.66
CA VAL A 220 15.81 -24.18 -0.16
C VAL A 220 16.90 -23.51 -0.99
N LYS A 221 16.60 -22.40 -1.69
CA LYS A 221 17.59 -21.64 -2.44
C LYS A 221 18.69 -21.00 -1.57
N ARG A 222 18.43 -20.79 -0.28
CA ARG A 222 19.40 -20.33 0.72
C ARG A 222 20.18 -21.46 1.39
N GLY A 223 19.89 -22.73 1.07
CA GLY A 223 20.49 -23.90 1.71
C GLY A 223 20.06 -24.14 3.17
N LYS A 224 19.01 -23.45 3.64
CA LYS A 224 18.49 -23.55 5.03
C LYS A 224 17.38 -24.60 5.20
N ALA A 225 16.83 -25.11 4.10
CA ALA A 225 15.79 -26.12 4.12
C ALA A 225 15.87 -27.04 2.90
N GLN A 226 15.17 -28.18 2.97
CA GLN A 226 14.94 -29.09 1.85
C GLN A 226 13.50 -29.59 1.91
N VAL A 227 12.76 -29.45 0.82
CA VAL A 227 11.39 -29.99 0.68
C VAL A 227 11.45 -31.40 0.10
N PHE A 228 10.56 -32.28 0.55
CA PHE A 228 10.44 -33.69 0.22
C PHE A 228 8.98 -34.05 -0.08
N GLY A 229 8.76 -35.17 -0.76
CA GLY A 229 7.43 -35.72 -1.02
C GLY A 229 6.78 -35.29 -2.34
N ASN A 230 5.59 -35.81 -2.58
CA ASN A 230 4.73 -35.48 -3.73
C ASN A 230 3.60 -34.54 -3.29
N GLU A 231 2.80 -34.01 -4.22
CA GLU A 231 1.80 -32.95 -4.00
C GLU A 231 0.93 -33.12 -2.74
N ASP A 232 0.42 -34.33 -2.46
CA ASP A 232 -0.46 -34.60 -1.31
C ASP A 232 0.25 -34.81 0.04
N GLN A 233 1.57 -35.09 0.04
CA GLN A 233 2.34 -35.40 1.26
C GLN A 233 3.71 -34.72 1.20
N GLN A 234 3.70 -33.38 1.16
CA GLN A 234 4.92 -32.59 1.23
C GLN A 234 5.42 -32.45 2.67
N GLY A 235 6.71 -32.73 2.86
CA GLY A 235 7.45 -32.46 4.08
C GLY A 235 8.63 -31.52 3.82
N VAL A 236 9.17 -30.94 4.88
CA VAL A 236 10.33 -30.05 4.83
C VAL A 236 11.24 -30.32 6.01
N LYS A 237 12.54 -30.44 5.74
CA LYS A 237 13.60 -30.47 6.74
C LYS A 237 14.29 -29.12 6.76
N PHE A 238 14.58 -28.60 7.94
CA PHE A 238 15.38 -27.39 8.14
C PHE A 238 16.78 -27.75 8.64
N PHE A 239 17.77 -26.91 8.36
CA PHE A 239 19.18 -27.11 8.72
C PHE A 239 19.69 -25.99 9.64
#